data_AF-A0A4Q4XXE5-F1
#
_entry.id   AF-A0A4Q4XXE5-F1
#
_cell.length_a   1.000
_cell.length_b   1.000
_cell.length_c   1.000
_cell.angle_alpha   90.00
_cell.angle_beta   90.00
_cell.angle_gamma   90.00
#
_symmetry.space_group_name_H-M   'P 1'
#
loop_
_entity.id
_entity.type
_entity.pdbx_description
1 polymer ?
#
loop_
_entity_poly.entity_id
_entity_poly.type
_entity_poly.pdbx_seq_one_letter_code
_entity_poly.pdbx_strand_id
1 'polypeptide(L)'
;MAYTRSVIITGGTINLGYHTALQIARQHPDWLIVISSRSDHERAAESINKTLGQNNVVLIPLDLSESKSIRAYAQEWSSKNYPPIQALLLNAALQFPDSGTHDPAMKSGLPDAIYTSAEELARPPPVIANGPGRRHYANSKLANIMWTYALHKHLNQRIPDRGITVNAFDPGLMPGSGLAREYSPLLRFVWNKIMPRTMPLLRAVFTPNIHKPSESAASLVRLATADDVAGVSGKYFEGPKEIRSSKASYDEKKQDDLWQWTVKYCAQDEAEAARFEEFK
;
A
#
# COMPACT_ATOMS: atom_id res chain seq x y z
N MET A 1 -4.58 20.30 -21.78
CA MET A 1 -3.16 20.50 -21.40
C MET A 1 -2.57 19.11 -21.15
N ALA A 2 -1.31 18.88 -21.52
CA ALA A 2 -0.63 17.63 -21.15
C ALA A 2 -0.25 17.69 -19.66
N TYR A 3 -0.51 16.63 -18.91
CA TYR A 3 -0.17 16.54 -17.49
C TYR A 3 1.36 16.54 -17.31
N THR A 4 1.86 17.16 -16.23
CA THR A 4 3.30 17.31 -15.97
C THR A 4 3.92 16.09 -15.28
N ARG A 5 3.11 15.40 -14.46
CA ARG A 5 3.48 14.24 -13.65
C ARG A 5 2.32 13.26 -13.57
N SER A 6 2.59 12.05 -13.09
CA SER A 6 1.56 11.08 -12.72
C SER A 6 1.73 10.52 -11.32
N VAL A 7 0.61 10.06 -10.76
CA VAL A 7 0.60 9.19 -9.58
C VAL A 7 -0.20 7.94 -9.91
N ILE A 8 0.32 6.77 -9.54
CA ILE A 8 -0.39 5.49 -9.66
C ILE A 8 -0.81 5.02 -8.27
N ILE A 9 -2.08 4.68 -8.10
CA ILE A 9 -2.67 4.23 -6.82
C ILE A 9 -3.35 2.88 -7.03
N THR A 10 -2.74 1.81 -6.53
CA THR A 10 -3.41 0.50 -6.54
C THR A 10 -4.50 0.49 -5.46
N GLY A 11 -5.68 -0.06 -5.78
CA GLY A 11 -6.84 -0.05 -4.90
C GLY A 11 -7.44 1.35 -4.70
N GLY A 12 -7.30 2.23 -5.70
CA GLY A 12 -7.73 3.63 -5.65
C GLY A 12 -9.24 3.89 -5.77
N THR A 13 -10.08 2.84 -5.88
CA THR A 13 -11.52 3.01 -6.14
C THR A 13 -12.39 3.16 -4.89
N ILE A 14 -11.89 2.82 -3.71
CA ILE A 14 -12.65 2.84 -2.45
C ILE A 14 -11.80 3.26 -1.24
N ASN A 15 -12.46 3.66 -0.16
CA ASN A 15 -11.85 3.95 1.16
C ASN A 15 -10.60 4.84 1.04
N LEU A 16 -9.50 4.44 1.70
CA LEU A 16 -8.23 5.17 1.72
C LEU A 16 -7.77 5.53 0.31
N GLY A 17 -7.72 4.56 -0.61
CA GLY A 17 -7.26 4.79 -1.98
C GLY A 17 -8.09 5.85 -2.73
N TYR A 18 -9.41 5.81 -2.59
CA TYR A 18 -10.31 6.84 -3.15
C TYR A 18 -10.04 8.22 -2.56
N HIS A 19 -9.94 8.32 -1.23
CA HIS A 19 -9.70 9.61 -0.57
C HIS A 19 -8.31 10.17 -0.89
N THR A 20 -7.31 9.31 -1.05
CA THR A 20 -5.96 9.69 -1.50
C THR A 20 -6.01 10.22 -2.93
N ALA A 21 -6.67 9.50 -3.86
CA ALA A 21 -6.83 9.97 -5.24
C ALA A 21 -7.54 11.32 -5.31
N LEU A 22 -8.64 11.49 -4.58
CA LEU A 22 -9.40 12.74 -4.49
C LEU A 22 -8.54 13.90 -3.95
N GLN A 23 -7.72 13.65 -2.93
CA GLN A 23 -6.88 14.69 -2.33
C GLN A 23 -5.73 15.10 -3.25
N ILE A 24 -5.04 14.14 -3.89
CA ILE A 24 -3.96 14.46 -4.84
C ILE A 24 -4.54 15.19 -6.06
N ALA A 25 -5.65 14.73 -6.63
CA ALA A 25 -6.28 15.39 -7.78
C ALA A 25 -6.68 16.86 -7.47
N ARG A 26 -7.16 17.12 -6.24
CA ARG A 26 -7.48 18.46 -5.78
C ARG A 26 -6.24 19.35 -5.62
N GLN A 27 -5.15 18.81 -5.09
CA GLN A 27 -3.91 19.56 -4.82
C GLN A 27 -3.08 19.77 -6.10
N HIS A 28 -3.15 18.84 -7.05
CA HIS A 28 -2.34 18.80 -8.27
C HIS A 28 -3.23 18.63 -9.51
N PRO A 29 -3.97 19.68 -9.92
CA PRO A 29 -4.84 19.64 -11.11
C PRO A 29 -4.07 19.39 -12.42
N ASP A 30 -2.76 19.62 -12.43
CA ASP A 30 -1.86 19.43 -13.56
C ASP A 30 -1.24 18.03 -13.62
N TRP A 31 -1.57 17.13 -12.68
CA TRP A 31 -1.06 15.74 -12.66
C TRP A 31 -2.12 14.75 -13.13
N LEU A 32 -1.67 13.67 -13.77
CA LEU A 32 -2.50 12.52 -14.08
C LEU A 32 -2.60 11.58 -12.88
N ILE A 33 -3.80 11.36 -12.35
CA ILE A 33 -4.03 10.42 -11.25
C ILE A 33 -4.59 9.12 -11.83
N VAL A 34 -3.81 8.06 -11.72
CA VAL A 34 -4.18 6.73 -12.21
C VAL A 34 -4.59 5.88 -11.02
N ILE A 35 -5.88 5.57 -10.91
CA ILE A 35 -6.37 4.58 -9.97
C ILE A 35 -6.43 3.22 -10.65
N SER A 36 -6.02 2.16 -9.96
CA SER A 36 -5.94 0.83 -10.54
C SER A 36 -6.60 -0.22 -9.66
N SER A 37 -7.57 -0.95 -10.21
CA SER A 37 -8.29 -2.03 -9.55
C SER A 37 -8.90 -2.97 -10.59
N ARG A 38 -9.35 -4.15 -10.15
CA ARG A 38 -10.06 -5.11 -11.01
C ARG A 38 -11.42 -4.59 -11.48
N SER A 39 -12.07 -3.80 -10.64
CA SER A 39 -13.40 -3.24 -10.89
C SER A 39 -13.52 -1.84 -10.28
N ASP A 40 -14.42 -1.05 -10.85
CA ASP A 40 -14.77 0.29 -10.38
C ASP A 40 -16.29 0.44 -10.26
N HIS A 41 -16.87 -0.29 -9.30
CA HIS A 41 -18.32 -0.34 -9.10
C HIS A 41 -18.93 1.04 -8.78
N GLU A 42 -18.15 1.92 -8.15
CA GLU A 42 -18.60 3.25 -7.71
C GLU A 42 -18.28 4.35 -8.73
N ARG A 43 -17.68 3.99 -9.89
CA ARG A 43 -17.20 4.94 -10.90
C ARG A 43 -16.31 6.01 -10.25
N ALA A 44 -15.36 5.58 -9.45
CA ALA A 44 -14.53 6.41 -8.60
C ALA A 44 -13.85 7.56 -9.36
N ALA A 45 -13.26 7.26 -10.52
CA ALA A 45 -12.61 8.28 -11.35
C ALA A 45 -13.62 9.35 -11.82
N GLU A 46 -14.78 8.93 -12.35
CA GLU A 46 -15.85 9.85 -12.77
C GLU A 46 -16.37 10.69 -11.59
N SER A 47 -16.57 10.05 -10.44
CA SER A 47 -17.04 10.68 -9.20
C SER A 47 -16.08 11.76 -8.70
N ILE A 48 -14.77 11.47 -8.69
CA ILE A 48 -13.73 12.45 -8.30
C ILE A 48 -13.70 13.61 -9.29
N ASN A 49 -13.62 13.30 -10.59
CA ASN A 49 -13.60 14.29 -11.67
C ASN A 49 -14.82 15.22 -11.61
N LYS A 50 -16.03 14.66 -11.44
CA LYS A 50 -17.28 15.42 -11.27
C LYS A 50 -17.25 16.30 -10.02
N THR A 51 -16.75 15.78 -8.90
CA THR A 51 -16.66 16.51 -7.63
C THR A 51 -15.71 17.71 -7.72
N LEU A 52 -14.62 17.58 -8.49
CA LEU A 52 -13.60 18.61 -8.61
C LEU A 52 -13.76 19.50 -9.85
N GLY A 53 -14.67 19.18 -10.77
CA GLY A 53 -14.75 19.84 -12.07
C GLY A 53 -13.50 19.61 -12.93
N GLN A 54 -12.89 18.43 -12.81
CA GLN A 54 -11.63 18.03 -13.46
C GLN A 54 -11.84 16.81 -14.37
N ASN A 55 -10.80 16.42 -15.09
CA ASN A 55 -10.75 15.21 -15.92
C ASN A 55 -9.40 14.49 -15.83
N ASN A 56 -8.67 14.70 -14.72
CA ASN A 56 -7.30 14.22 -14.52
C ASN A 56 -7.21 12.92 -13.73
N VAL A 57 -8.33 12.35 -13.30
CA VAL A 57 -8.37 11.01 -12.70
C VAL A 57 -8.85 9.98 -13.73
N VAL A 58 -8.09 8.91 -13.91
CA VAL A 58 -8.42 7.81 -14.82
C VAL A 58 -8.32 6.46 -14.11
N LEU A 59 -9.17 5.52 -14.49
CA LEU A 59 -9.06 4.13 -14.09
C LEU A 59 -8.29 3.35 -15.15
N ILE A 60 -7.24 2.63 -14.72
CA ILE A 60 -6.60 1.61 -15.55
C ILE A 60 -6.75 0.25 -14.83
N PRO A 61 -7.44 -0.73 -15.43
CA PRO A 61 -7.65 -2.02 -14.79
C PRO A 61 -6.35 -2.74 -14.41
N LEU A 62 -6.31 -3.32 -13.21
CA LEU A 62 -5.17 -4.09 -12.72
C LEU A 62 -5.62 -5.19 -11.76
N ASP A 63 -5.25 -6.43 -12.07
CA ASP A 63 -5.38 -7.57 -11.16
C ASP A 63 -4.00 -7.97 -10.60
N LEU A 64 -3.74 -7.58 -9.35
CA LEU A 64 -2.49 -7.93 -8.65
C LEU A 64 -2.39 -9.42 -8.29
N SER A 65 -3.47 -10.20 -8.42
CA SER A 65 -3.43 -11.65 -8.22
C SER A 65 -2.98 -12.42 -9.47
N GLU A 66 -2.87 -11.75 -10.62
CA GLU A 66 -2.47 -12.36 -11.88
C GLU A 66 -1.22 -11.69 -12.47
N SER A 67 -0.09 -12.40 -12.50
CA SER A 67 1.17 -11.87 -13.03
C SER A 67 1.07 -11.38 -14.48
N LYS A 68 0.20 -11.99 -15.31
CA LYS A 68 -0.05 -11.53 -16.69
C LYS A 68 -0.70 -10.15 -16.73
N SER A 69 -1.65 -9.87 -15.83
CA SER A 69 -2.28 -8.55 -15.71
C SER A 69 -1.26 -7.48 -15.32
N ILE A 70 -0.39 -7.78 -14.35
CA ILE A 70 0.69 -6.88 -13.92
C ILE A 70 1.64 -6.56 -15.09
N ARG A 71 2.05 -7.57 -15.87
CA ARG A 71 2.94 -7.39 -17.02
C ARG A 71 2.29 -6.58 -18.14
N ALA A 72 1.05 -6.90 -18.49
CA ALA A 72 0.29 -6.15 -19.49
C ALA A 72 0.16 -4.68 -19.08
N TYR A 73 -0.11 -4.41 -17.79
CA TYR A 73 -0.16 -3.06 -17.25
C TYR A 73 1.17 -2.32 -17.41
N ALA A 74 2.30 -2.94 -17.04
CA ALA A 74 3.63 -2.33 -17.16
C ALA A 74 4.04 -2.10 -18.63
N GLN A 75 3.68 -3.01 -19.53
CA GLN A 75 3.91 -2.88 -20.97
C GLN A 75 3.05 -1.75 -21.57
N GLU A 76 1.78 -1.69 -21.19
CA GLU A 76 0.88 -0.61 -21.61
C GLU A 76 1.43 0.74 -21.14
N TRP A 77 1.86 0.85 -19.89
CA TRP A 77 2.48 2.06 -19.36
C TRP A 77 3.71 2.47 -20.18
N SER A 78 4.60 1.52 -20.45
CA SER A 78 5.87 1.78 -21.16
C SER A 78 5.68 2.08 -22.65
N SER A 79 4.58 1.61 -23.26
CA SER A 79 4.28 1.84 -24.69
C SER A 79 3.56 3.16 -24.96
N LYS A 80 3.00 3.80 -23.92
CA LYS A 80 2.26 5.05 -24.01
C LYS A 80 3.10 6.22 -23.49
N ASN A 81 2.79 7.42 -23.97
CA ASN A 81 3.45 8.65 -23.52
C ASN A 81 2.82 9.21 -22.24
N TYR A 82 2.77 8.40 -21.17
CA TYR A 82 2.34 8.87 -19.86
C TYR A 82 3.37 9.85 -19.26
N PRO A 83 2.94 10.85 -18.48
CA PRO A 83 3.87 11.74 -17.82
C PRO A 83 4.68 10.98 -16.74
N PRO A 84 5.89 11.45 -16.38
CA PRO A 84 6.75 10.79 -15.41
C PRO A 84 6.04 10.45 -14.10
N ILE A 85 6.29 9.25 -13.56
CA ILE A 85 5.72 8.82 -12.29
C ILE A 85 6.39 9.60 -11.15
N GLN A 86 5.61 10.43 -10.47
CA GLN A 86 6.03 11.13 -9.26
C GLN A 86 5.89 10.24 -8.02
N ALA A 87 4.83 9.43 -7.96
CA ALA A 87 4.61 8.51 -6.85
C ALA A 87 3.86 7.25 -7.28
N LEU A 88 4.22 6.12 -6.67
CA LEU A 88 3.54 4.84 -6.78
C LEU A 88 3.03 4.43 -5.40
N LEU A 89 1.71 4.45 -5.22
CA LEU A 89 1.05 4.12 -3.95
C LEU A 89 0.50 2.70 -4.01
N LEU A 90 1.24 1.76 -3.43
CA LEU A 90 0.91 0.33 -3.37
C LEU A 90 -0.11 0.04 -2.25
N ASN A 91 -1.31 0.60 -2.37
CA ASN A 91 -2.36 0.56 -1.34
C ASN A 91 -3.27 -0.68 -1.44
N ALA A 92 -3.40 -1.30 -2.61
CA ALA A 92 -4.28 -2.45 -2.79
C ALA A 92 -3.93 -3.60 -1.83
N ALA A 93 -4.93 -4.07 -1.08
CA ALA A 93 -4.81 -5.24 -0.23
C ALA A 93 -6.19 -5.84 0.08
N LEU A 94 -6.23 -7.14 0.38
CA LEU A 94 -7.28 -7.71 1.22
C LEU A 94 -6.93 -7.29 2.65
N GLN A 95 -7.70 -6.36 3.22
CA GLN A 95 -7.39 -5.74 4.50
C GLN A 95 -8.24 -6.37 5.60
N PHE A 96 -7.61 -6.95 6.62
CA PHE A 96 -8.28 -7.16 7.90
C PHE A 96 -8.41 -5.80 8.62
N PRO A 97 -9.46 -5.60 9.42
CA PRO A 97 -9.81 -4.28 9.98
C PRO A 97 -8.76 -3.65 10.90
N ASP A 98 -7.69 -4.35 11.24
CA ASP A 98 -6.60 -3.85 12.07
C ASP A 98 -5.28 -3.86 11.27
N SER A 99 -4.58 -2.73 11.23
CA SER A 99 -3.33 -2.53 10.48
C SER A 99 -2.10 -2.45 11.39
N GLY A 100 -2.29 -2.28 12.71
CA GLY A 100 -1.22 -2.09 13.70
C GLY A 100 -0.37 -3.32 14.01
N THR A 101 -0.37 -4.33 13.14
CA THR A 101 0.39 -5.59 13.26
C THR A 101 1.90 -5.43 13.49
N HIS A 102 2.44 -4.24 13.21
CA HIS A 102 3.88 -3.98 13.24
C HIS A 102 4.31 -2.77 14.07
N ASP A 103 3.42 -2.19 14.88
CA ASP A 103 3.85 -1.29 15.96
C ASP A 103 4.28 -2.14 17.17
N PRO A 104 5.57 -2.14 17.56
CA PRO A 104 6.06 -2.92 18.69
C PRO A 104 5.45 -2.51 20.05
N ALA A 105 4.87 -1.31 20.16
CA ALA A 105 4.22 -0.82 21.37
C ALA A 105 2.74 -1.24 21.48
N MET A 106 2.14 -1.78 20.41
CA MET A 106 0.73 -2.14 20.38
C MET A 106 0.47 -3.63 20.20
N LYS A 107 -0.47 -4.17 20.99
CA LYS A 107 -1.09 -5.47 20.74
C LYS A 107 -2.35 -5.24 19.92
N SER A 108 -2.22 -5.26 18.61
CA SER A 108 -3.28 -4.93 17.67
C SER A 108 -4.47 -5.92 17.70
N GLY A 109 -4.29 -7.08 18.36
CA GLY A 109 -5.28 -8.16 18.45
C GLY A 109 -5.23 -9.11 17.25
N LEU A 110 -4.35 -8.83 16.28
CA LEU A 110 -3.90 -9.77 15.28
C LEU A 110 -2.75 -10.64 15.83
N PRO A 111 -2.62 -11.89 15.38
CA PRO A 111 -1.50 -12.74 15.75
C PRO A 111 -0.19 -12.17 15.18
N ASP A 112 0.91 -12.37 15.90
CA ASP A 112 2.24 -12.02 15.41
C ASP A 112 2.52 -12.68 14.07
N ALA A 113 3.19 -11.92 13.19
CA ALA A 113 3.68 -12.44 11.93
C ALA A 113 4.81 -13.45 12.15
N ILE A 114 4.76 -14.56 11.42
CA ILE A 114 5.77 -15.61 11.41
C ILE A 114 6.31 -15.72 10.00
N TYR A 115 7.60 -15.43 9.86
CA TYR A 115 8.34 -15.60 8.62
C TYR A 115 9.43 -16.65 8.81
N THR A 116 9.30 -17.77 8.10
CA THR A 116 10.32 -18.82 8.00
C THR A 116 11.20 -18.56 6.78
N SER A 117 10.60 -18.52 5.59
CA SER A 117 11.23 -18.20 4.30
C SER A 117 10.20 -17.61 3.33
N ALA A 118 10.68 -17.00 2.25
CA ALA A 118 9.84 -16.49 1.17
C ALA A 118 9.07 -17.60 0.46
N GLU A 119 9.69 -18.77 0.23
CA GLU A 119 9.03 -19.92 -0.40
C GLU A 119 7.88 -20.44 0.46
N GLU A 120 8.08 -20.62 1.78
CA GLU A 120 7.00 -21.05 2.66
C GLU A 120 5.91 -20.00 2.80
N LEU A 121 6.25 -18.70 2.69
CA LEU A 121 5.24 -17.65 2.73
C LEU A 121 4.38 -17.65 1.45
N ALA A 122 5.00 -17.82 0.28
CA ALA A 122 4.31 -17.81 -1.01
C ALA A 122 3.59 -19.13 -1.32
N ARG A 123 4.18 -20.26 -0.90
CA ARG A 123 3.67 -21.63 -1.10
C ARG A 123 3.69 -22.40 0.22
N PRO A 124 2.81 -22.03 1.17
CA PRO A 124 2.82 -22.63 2.50
C PRO A 124 2.48 -24.12 2.44
N PRO A 125 3.15 -24.98 3.24
CA PRO A 125 2.72 -26.36 3.40
C PRO A 125 1.29 -26.41 3.99
N PRO A 126 0.52 -27.49 3.77
CA PRO A 126 -0.89 -27.56 4.15
C PRO A 126 -1.19 -27.17 5.61
N VAL A 127 -0.29 -27.52 6.54
CA VAL A 127 -0.42 -27.16 7.96
C VAL A 127 -0.39 -25.65 8.21
N ILE A 128 0.43 -24.91 7.46
CA ILE A 128 0.51 -23.45 7.52
C ILE A 128 -0.65 -22.86 6.72
N ALA A 129 -0.91 -23.37 5.51
CA ALA A 129 -1.97 -22.89 4.62
C ALA A 129 -3.35 -22.92 5.29
N ASN A 130 -3.67 -24.00 6.00
CA ASN A 130 -4.93 -24.18 6.74
C ASN A 130 -4.98 -23.42 8.08
N GLY A 131 -3.93 -22.66 8.41
CA GLY A 131 -3.87 -21.83 9.60
C GLY A 131 -4.81 -20.60 9.55
N PRO A 132 -4.88 -19.81 10.63
CA PRO A 132 -5.77 -18.66 10.70
C PRO A 132 -5.45 -17.60 9.65
N GLY A 133 -6.43 -17.19 8.84
CA GLY A 133 -6.25 -16.17 7.79
C GLY A 133 -5.70 -14.83 8.28
N ARG A 134 -5.99 -14.46 9.54
CA ARG A 134 -5.41 -13.28 10.20
C ARG A 134 -3.87 -13.34 10.31
N ARG A 135 -3.30 -14.53 10.47
CA ARG A 135 -1.84 -14.74 10.49
C ARG A 135 -1.25 -14.61 9.09
N HIS A 136 -1.90 -15.19 8.08
CA HIS A 136 -1.49 -15.03 6.68
C HIS A 136 -1.46 -13.56 6.26
N TYR A 137 -2.46 -12.79 6.71
CA TYR A 137 -2.48 -11.35 6.53
C TYR A 137 -1.29 -10.65 7.21
N ALA A 138 -1.06 -10.91 8.51
CA ALA A 138 0.07 -10.32 9.23
C ALA A 138 1.41 -10.66 8.56
N ASN A 139 1.58 -11.89 8.09
CA ASN A 139 2.77 -12.31 7.35
C ASN A 139 2.93 -11.53 6.03
N SER A 140 1.85 -11.30 5.29
CA SER A 140 1.89 -10.51 4.05
C SER A 140 2.28 -9.05 4.29
N LYS A 141 1.84 -8.47 5.42
CA LYS A 141 2.21 -7.11 5.83
C LYS A 141 3.67 -7.03 6.26
N LEU A 142 4.16 -8.04 6.96
CA LEU A 142 5.59 -8.14 7.29
C LEU A 142 6.44 -8.20 6.02
N ALA A 143 6.02 -8.98 5.03
CA ALA A 143 6.72 -9.07 3.74
C ALA A 143 6.78 -7.72 3.03
N ASN A 144 5.68 -6.95 3.00
CA ASN A 144 5.69 -5.60 2.41
C ASN A 144 6.68 -4.65 3.11
N ILE A 145 6.76 -4.71 4.45
CA ILE A 145 7.70 -3.86 5.21
C ILE A 145 9.15 -4.31 4.96
N MET A 146 9.43 -5.61 5.01
CA MET A 146 10.77 -6.14 4.71
C MET A 146 11.19 -5.81 3.27
N TRP A 147 10.27 -5.94 2.32
CA TRP A 147 10.50 -5.55 0.93
C TRP A 147 10.80 -4.06 0.79
N THR A 148 10.11 -3.21 1.54
CA THR A 148 10.38 -1.76 1.55
C THR A 148 11.83 -1.48 1.97
N TYR A 149 12.31 -2.15 3.03
CA TYR A 149 13.68 -1.98 3.52
C TYR A 149 14.72 -2.56 2.56
N ALA A 150 14.47 -3.75 2.00
CA ALA A 150 15.32 -4.33 0.96
C ALA A 150 15.41 -3.42 -0.27
N LEU A 151 14.26 -2.98 -0.80
CA LEU A 151 14.22 -2.09 -1.97
C LEU A 151 14.94 -0.77 -1.71
N HIS A 152 14.75 -0.16 -0.54
CA HIS A 152 15.50 1.03 -0.13
C HIS A 152 17.02 0.78 -0.14
N LYS A 153 17.48 -0.32 0.48
CA LYS A 153 18.90 -0.71 0.51
C LYS A 153 19.46 -0.84 -0.91
N HIS A 154 18.76 -1.57 -1.78
CA HIS A 154 19.20 -1.80 -3.16
C HIS A 154 19.19 -0.53 -4.02
N LEU A 155 18.17 0.33 -3.92
CA LEU A 155 18.11 1.60 -4.64
C LEU A 155 19.25 2.54 -4.22
N ASN A 156 19.47 2.70 -2.92
CA ASN A 156 20.53 3.55 -2.39
C ASN A 156 21.94 3.05 -2.76
N GLN A 157 22.12 1.74 -2.87
CA GLN A 157 23.41 1.16 -3.23
C GLN A 157 23.71 1.25 -4.73
N ARG A 158 22.69 1.20 -5.58
CA ARG A 158 22.88 1.00 -7.02
C ARG A 158 22.57 2.22 -7.88
N ILE A 159 21.59 3.02 -7.47
CA ILE A 159 21.15 4.21 -8.20
C ILE A 159 20.84 5.39 -7.25
N PRO A 160 21.76 5.76 -6.32
CA PRO A 160 21.52 6.84 -5.35
C PRO A 160 21.18 8.17 -6.02
N ASP A 161 21.78 8.46 -7.17
CA ASP A 161 21.60 9.72 -7.90
C ASP A 161 20.20 9.89 -8.51
N ARG A 162 19.41 8.81 -8.60
CA ARG A 162 18.01 8.90 -9.07
C ARG A 162 17.06 9.45 -8.00
N GLY A 163 17.49 9.53 -6.74
CA GLY A 163 16.69 10.12 -5.66
C GLY A 163 15.35 9.41 -5.37
N ILE A 164 15.23 8.13 -5.72
CA ILE A 164 14.00 7.36 -5.48
C ILE A 164 13.91 6.99 -4.00
N THR A 165 12.83 7.42 -3.35
CA THR A 165 12.54 7.09 -1.94
C THR A 165 11.46 6.02 -1.84
N VAL A 166 11.59 5.13 -0.85
CA VAL A 166 10.62 4.07 -0.56
C VAL A 166 10.34 4.01 0.93
N ASN A 167 9.08 4.12 1.33
CA ASN A 167 8.64 4.07 2.72
C ASN A 167 7.41 3.17 2.86
N ALA A 168 7.25 2.58 4.04
CA ALA A 168 6.07 1.82 4.41
C ALA A 168 5.13 2.70 5.24
N PHE A 169 3.82 2.57 4.99
CA PHE A 169 2.79 3.39 5.62
C PHE A 169 1.70 2.53 6.26
N ASP A 170 1.43 2.79 7.53
CA ASP A 170 0.33 2.24 8.30
C ASP A 170 -0.79 3.28 8.39
N PRO A 171 -1.96 2.99 7.80
CA PRO A 171 -3.08 3.92 7.80
C PRO A 171 -3.86 3.97 9.11
N GLY A 172 -3.56 3.07 10.05
CA GLY A 172 -4.31 2.84 11.28
C GLY A 172 -5.66 2.17 11.08
N LEU A 173 -6.33 1.93 12.20
CA LEU A 173 -7.69 1.39 12.26
C LEU A 173 -8.68 2.43 11.70
N MET A 174 -9.46 2.07 10.68
CA MET A 174 -10.42 2.98 10.04
C MET A 174 -11.86 2.48 10.15
N PRO A 175 -12.58 2.70 11.28
CA PRO A 175 -13.96 2.27 11.44
C PRO A 175 -14.89 2.88 10.39
N GLY A 176 -15.84 2.09 9.88
CA GLY A 176 -16.77 2.51 8.82
C GLY A 176 -16.22 2.41 7.39
N SER A 177 -14.96 2.00 7.22
CA SER A 177 -14.43 1.57 5.93
C SER A 177 -14.98 0.19 5.54
N GLY A 178 -14.78 -0.20 4.27
CA GLY A 178 -15.16 -1.52 3.74
C GLY A 178 -14.45 -2.75 4.37
N LEU A 179 -13.75 -2.59 5.48
CA LEU A 179 -12.94 -3.63 6.14
C LEU A 179 -13.76 -4.66 6.94
N ALA A 180 -14.98 -4.32 7.32
CA ALA A 180 -15.88 -5.23 8.04
C ALA A 180 -16.84 -5.99 7.10
N ARG A 181 -16.56 -6.05 5.78
CA ARG A 181 -17.44 -6.67 4.78
C ARG A 181 -17.81 -8.12 5.07
N GLU A 182 -17.02 -8.84 5.87
CA GLU A 182 -17.26 -10.24 6.22
C GLU A 182 -17.84 -10.43 7.64
N TYR A 183 -18.01 -9.36 8.42
CA TYR A 183 -18.51 -9.47 9.80
C TYR A 183 -19.97 -9.93 9.86
N SER A 184 -20.45 -10.37 11.03
CA SER A 184 -21.89 -10.65 11.20
C SER A 184 -22.71 -9.36 11.00
N PRO A 185 -23.99 -9.44 10.59
CA PRO A 185 -24.81 -8.24 10.32
C PRO A 185 -24.81 -7.23 11.48
N LEU A 186 -24.89 -7.72 12.72
CA LEU A 186 -24.81 -6.89 13.92
C LEU A 186 -23.46 -6.16 14.04
N LEU A 187 -22.35 -6.89 13.87
CA LEU A 187 -21.01 -6.30 13.95
C LEU A 187 -20.74 -5.34 12.78
N ARG A 188 -21.26 -5.61 11.58
CA ARG A 188 -21.24 -4.67 10.44
C ARG A 188 -21.99 -3.37 10.76
N PHE A 189 -23.15 -3.47 11.40
CA PHE A 189 -23.92 -2.30 11.81
C PHE A 189 -23.13 -1.46 12.82
N VAL A 190 -22.57 -2.10 13.86
CA VAL A 190 -21.70 -1.43 14.84
C VAL A 190 -20.52 -0.73 14.15
N TRP A 191 -19.82 -1.44 13.26
CA TRP A 191 -18.68 -0.91 12.52
C TRP A 191 -19.02 0.29 11.62
N ASN A 192 -20.14 0.22 10.90
CA ASN A 192 -20.50 1.24 9.90
C ASN A 192 -21.28 2.44 10.48
N LYS A 193 -22.01 2.25 11.59
CA LYS A 193 -22.94 3.25 12.12
C LYS A 193 -22.57 3.75 13.53
N ILE A 194 -21.98 2.91 14.38
CA ILE A 194 -21.73 3.26 15.78
C ILE A 194 -20.28 3.73 15.95
N MET A 195 -19.30 2.91 15.57
CA MET A 195 -17.87 3.20 15.81
C MET A 195 -17.36 4.53 15.21
N PRO A 196 -17.79 4.98 14.00
CA PRO A 196 -17.34 6.27 13.47
C PRO A 196 -17.81 7.46 14.31
N ARG A 197 -18.93 7.32 15.04
CA ARG A 197 -19.48 8.37 15.92
C ARG A 197 -18.79 8.39 17.29
N THR A 198 -18.25 7.26 17.73
CA THR A 198 -17.52 7.13 19.01
C THR A 198 -16.00 7.21 18.84
N MET A 199 -15.52 7.60 17.67
CA MET A 199 -14.09 7.63 17.33
C MET A 199 -13.21 8.42 18.32
N PRO A 200 -13.59 9.60 18.84
CA PRO A 200 -12.78 10.31 19.85
C PRO A 200 -12.58 9.49 21.13
N LEU A 201 -13.64 8.79 21.56
CA LEU A 201 -13.56 7.90 22.72
C LEU A 201 -12.67 6.69 22.41
N LEU A 202 -12.86 6.04 21.26
CA LEU A 202 -12.03 4.89 20.83
C LEU A 202 -10.53 5.26 20.76
N ARG A 203 -10.21 6.47 20.29
CA ARG A 203 -8.83 6.99 20.29
C ARG A 203 -8.25 7.10 21.69
N ALA A 204 -9.05 7.54 22.64
CA ALA A 204 -8.64 7.75 24.02
C ALA A 204 -8.51 6.43 24.81
N VAL A 205 -9.36 5.44 24.53
CA VAL A 205 -9.45 4.21 25.36
C VAL A 205 -8.81 2.97 24.74
N PHE A 206 -8.57 2.94 23.43
CA PHE A 206 -8.03 1.77 22.74
C PHE A 206 -6.65 2.05 22.11
N THR A 207 -6.60 2.90 21.09
CA THR A 207 -5.35 3.32 20.47
C THR A 207 -5.51 4.69 19.81
N PRO A 208 -4.52 5.59 19.89
CA PRO A 208 -4.55 6.84 19.13
C PRO A 208 -4.49 6.62 17.60
N ASN A 209 -4.09 5.42 17.14
CA ASN A 209 -3.97 5.06 15.73
C ASN A 209 -5.31 4.63 15.11
N ILE A 210 -6.35 5.45 15.30
CA ILE A 210 -7.67 5.26 14.70
C ILE A 210 -7.96 6.49 13.86
N HIS A 211 -8.26 6.32 12.57
CA HIS A 211 -8.40 7.44 11.64
C HIS A 211 -9.65 7.34 10.78
N LYS A 212 -10.17 8.48 10.33
CA LYS A 212 -11.05 8.50 9.16
C LYS A 212 -10.22 8.20 7.92
N PRO A 213 -10.79 7.55 6.89
CA PRO A 213 -10.11 7.37 5.61
C PRO A 213 -9.51 8.66 5.02
N SER A 214 -10.19 9.80 5.19
CA SER A 214 -9.70 11.10 4.73
C SER A 214 -8.51 11.66 5.53
N GLU A 215 -8.41 11.35 6.82
CA GLU A 215 -7.30 11.78 7.70
C GLU A 215 -6.04 10.96 7.39
N SER A 216 -6.23 9.64 7.22
CA SER A 216 -5.16 8.73 6.80
C SER A 216 -4.69 9.03 5.37
N ALA A 217 -5.63 9.34 4.45
CA ALA A 217 -5.29 9.81 3.11
C ALA A 217 -4.41 11.06 3.15
N ALA A 218 -4.71 12.05 4.01
CA ALA A 218 -3.91 13.26 4.09
C ALA A 218 -2.46 12.97 4.53
N SER A 219 -2.28 12.00 5.43
CA SER A 219 -0.95 11.56 5.86
C SER A 219 -0.20 10.84 4.73
N LEU A 220 -0.88 9.99 3.95
CA LEU A 220 -0.30 9.32 2.80
C LEU A 220 0.02 10.29 1.66
N VAL A 221 -0.82 11.29 1.40
CA VAL A 221 -0.56 12.36 0.42
C VAL A 221 0.66 13.15 0.83
N ARG A 222 0.77 13.57 2.10
CA ARG A 222 1.98 14.22 2.62
C ARG A 222 3.22 13.36 2.34
N LEU A 223 3.17 12.07 2.68
CA LEU A 223 4.31 11.16 2.46
C LEU A 223 4.71 11.04 0.98
N ALA A 224 3.77 11.21 0.06
CA ALA A 224 3.98 11.06 -1.36
C ALA A 224 4.40 12.35 -2.09
N THR A 225 4.01 13.52 -1.58
CA THR A 225 4.10 14.77 -2.36
C THR A 225 4.67 15.98 -1.60
N ALA A 226 4.81 15.93 -0.27
CA ALA A 226 5.22 17.09 0.51
C ALA A 226 6.76 17.22 0.61
N ASP A 227 7.23 18.47 0.63
CA ASP A 227 8.66 18.78 0.70
C ASP A 227 9.30 18.40 2.05
N ASP A 228 8.52 18.37 3.13
CA ASP A 228 9.03 18.07 4.48
C ASP A 228 9.44 16.61 4.69
N VAL A 229 9.09 15.74 3.74
CA VAL A 229 9.52 14.33 3.66
C VAL A 229 10.40 14.05 2.45
N ALA A 230 10.79 15.08 1.69
CA ALA A 230 11.66 14.89 0.53
C ALA A 230 12.98 14.22 0.95
N GLY A 231 13.36 13.16 0.22
CA GLY A 231 14.56 12.37 0.52
C GLY A 231 14.44 11.41 1.71
N VAL A 232 13.33 11.44 2.47
CA VAL A 232 13.10 10.46 3.54
C VAL A 232 12.80 9.10 2.90
N SER A 233 13.63 8.10 3.20
CA SER A 233 13.49 6.75 2.65
C SER A 233 13.84 5.69 3.68
N GLY A 234 13.33 4.47 3.48
CA GLY A 234 13.59 3.32 4.34
C GLY A 234 12.86 3.41 5.69
N LYS A 235 11.82 4.22 5.78
CA LYS A 235 11.10 4.49 7.03
C LYS A 235 9.73 3.82 7.07
N TYR A 236 9.20 3.73 8.28
CA TYR A 236 7.84 3.28 8.55
C TYR A 236 7.06 4.41 9.21
N PHE A 237 5.90 4.72 8.66
CA PHE A 237 5.03 5.79 9.13
C PHE A 237 3.72 5.22 9.67
N GLU A 238 3.35 5.63 10.87
CA GLU A 238 2.01 5.44 11.41
C GLU A 238 1.25 6.77 11.34
N GLY A 239 0.30 6.86 10.41
CA GLY A 239 -0.30 8.14 10.04
C GLY A 239 0.78 9.19 9.73
N PRO A 240 0.81 10.35 10.40
CA PRO A 240 1.81 11.38 10.12
C PRO A 240 3.19 11.14 10.78
N LYS A 241 3.34 10.14 11.65
CA LYS A 241 4.53 9.97 12.49
C LYS A 241 5.46 8.89 11.96
N GLU A 242 6.76 9.21 11.85
CA GLU A 242 7.79 8.18 11.69
C GLU A 242 7.90 7.39 13.00
N ILE A 243 7.76 6.06 12.93
CA ILE A 243 7.95 5.15 14.07
C ILE A 243 8.79 3.94 13.65
N ARG A 244 9.30 3.17 14.62
CA ARG A 244 9.91 1.88 14.31
C ARG A 244 8.84 0.84 14.04
N SER A 245 9.05 0.04 13.01
CA SER A 245 8.23 -1.14 12.73
C SER A 245 8.66 -2.34 13.61
N SER A 246 8.03 -3.49 13.40
CA SER A 246 8.29 -4.71 14.17
C SER A 246 9.76 -5.16 14.10
N LYS A 247 10.28 -5.72 15.19
CA LYS A 247 11.66 -6.24 15.27
C LYS A 247 11.98 -7.23 14.14
N ALA A 248 11.03 -8.09 13.78
CA ALA A 248 11.20 -9.09 12.73
C ALA A 248 11.48 -8.48 11.35
N SER A 249 10.98 -7.26 11.09
CA SER A 249 11.17 -6.61 9.80
C SER A 249 12.59 -6.10 9.57
N TYR A 250 13.40 -5.95 10.61
CA TYR A 250 14.80 -5.51 10.54
C TYR A 250 15.80 -6.67 10.40
N ASP A 251 15.33 -7.91 10.27
CA ASP A 251 16.19 -9.08 10.03
C ASP A 251 16.67 -9.09 8.58
N GLU A 252 17.91 -8.63 8.35
CA GLU A 252 18.49 -8.53 7.00
C GLU A 252 18.53 -9.87 6.26
N LYS A 253 18.71 -10.99 6.97
CA LYS A 253 18.73 -12.30 6.29
C LYS A 253 17.36 -12.65 5.70
N LYS A 254 16.28 -12.26 6.38
CA LYS A 254 14.91 -12.44 5.87
C LYS A 254 14.56 -11.46 4.76
N GLN A 255 15.09 -10.24 4.83
CA GLN A 255 14.98 -9.27 3.75
C GLN A 255 15.68 -9.76 2.49
N ASP A 256 16.90 -10.28 2.61
CA ASP A 256 17.68 -10.82 1.50
C ASP A 256 17.04 -12.09 0.91
N ASP A 257 16.53 -13.00 1.75
CA ASP A 257 15.75 -14.18 1.32
C ASP A 257 14.51 -13.77 0.51
N LEU A 258 13.74 -12.81 1.03
CA LEU A 258 12.57 -12.27 0.33
C LEU A 258 12.95 -11.58 -0.98
N TRP A 259 14.03 -10.80 -1.00
CA TRP A 259 14.56 -10.16 -2.20
C TRP A 259 14.85 -11.17 -3.30
N GLN A 260 15.77 -12.09 -3.02
CA GLN A 260 16.22 -13.10 -3.98
C GLN A 260 15.08 -13.95 -4.50
N TRP A 261 14.19 -14.40 -3.61
CA TRP A 261 13.04 -15.18 -3.99
C TRP A 261 12.11 -14.41 -4.92
N THR A 262 11.81 -13.15 -4.62
CA THR A 262 10.90 -12.32 -5.41
C THR A 262 11.48 -12.01 -6.78
N VAL A 263 12.77 -11.67 -6.87
CA VAL A 263 13.44 -11.43 -8.17
C VAL A 263 13.35 -12.69 -9.02
N LYS A 264 13.69 -13.85 -8.46
CA LYS A 264 13.61 -15.14 -9.15
C LYS A 264 12.18 -15.51 -9.56
N TYR A 265 11.21 -15.26 -8.69
CA TYR A 265 9.80 -15.57 -8.96
C TYR A 265 9.21 -14.66 -10.04
N CYS A 266 9.57 -13.38 -10.02
CA CYS A 266 9.03 -12.39 -10.94
C CYS A 266 9.69 -12.47 -12.33
N ALA A 267 11.00 -12.65 -12.43
CA ALA A 267 11.74 -12.65 -13.69
C ALA A 267 11.32 -13.80 -14.64
N GLN A 268 11.22 -13.52 -15.94
CA GLN A 268 10.95 -14.50 -17.00
C GLN A 268 12.22 -15.23 -17.43
N ASP A 269 13.37 -14.58 -17.29
CA ASP A 269 14.69 -15.09 -17.65
C ASP A 269 15.79 -14.41 -16.82
N GLU A 270 17.02 -14.89 -16.97
CA GLU A 270 18.19 -14.35 -16.25
C GLU A 270 18.53 -12.91 -16.67
N ALA A 271 18.19 -12.50 -17.89
CA ALA A 271 18.46 -11.14 -18.37
C ALA A 271 17.50 -10.12 -17.74
N GLU A 272 16.23 -10.47 -17.57
CA GLU A 272 15.25 -9.66 -16.83
C GLU A 272 15.63 -9.59 -15.35
N ALA A 273 16.08 -10.69 -14.75
CA ALA A 273 16.59 -10.70 -13.38
C ALA A 273 17.79 -9.75 -13.22
N ALA A 274 18.77 -9.82 -14.12
CA ALA A 274 19.93 -8.93 -14.11
C ALA A 274 19.53 -7.45 -14.27
N ARG A 275 18.61 -7.13 -15.18
CA ARG A 275 18.07 -5.77 -15.34
C ARG A 275 17.40 -5.25 -14.08
N PHE A 276 16.60 -6.09 -13.40
CA PHE A 276 15.96 -5.73 -12.15
C PHE A 276 17.01 -5.39 -11.08
N GLU A 277 18.06 -6.21 -10.98
CA GLU A 277 19.16 -5.95 -10.05
C GLU A 277 19.90 -4.65 -10.42
N GLU A 278 20.04 -4.29 -11.68
CA GLU A 278 20.69 -3.05 -12.10
C GLU A 278 19.79 -1.80 -12.00
N PHE A 279 18.47 -1.96 -11.80
CA PHE A 279 17.47 -0.90 -11.90
C PHE A 279 17.53 -0.13 -13.24
N LYS A 280 17.80 -0.86 -14.33
CA LYS A 280 17.86 -0.33 -15.70
C LYS A 280 16.58 -0.62 -16.49
#